data_AF-A0A4Z0E416-F1
#
_entry.id   AF-A0A4Z0E416-F1
#
_cell.length_a   1.000
_cell.length_b   1.000
_cell.length_c   1.000
_cell.angle_alpha   90.00
_cell.angle_beta   90.00
_cell.angle_gamma   90.00
#
_symmetry.space_group_name_H-M   'P 1'
#
loop_
_entity.id
_entity.type
_entity.pdbx_description
1 polymer ?
#
loop_
_entity_poly.entity_id
_entity_poly.type
_entity_poly.pdbx_seq_one_letter_code
_entity_poly.pdbx_strand_id
1 'polypeptide(L)'
;MSMTTAQAARAASAPTPVLTLAAQSRWLCNGVAAAPDGTLFLGLPRFPDHRETPSLVRVEQDGALSPFPGGAWNAWSQGGDGQSAFVMVNAVHVFNDGTLWVVDQGAVGERAVPGGQKIVRLDPRTGTVLAVLRFGDDILPAGATMNDLRLHDHMLYVTDSGLGGIIVHDLAANRTLRRLSGHPLLRKPEGAAQKGQGGRILADADGRRPAVASDMIELDADGAWLYWATPTGPVRRIATALLTDESLTDADLASAIQTIAEIPTIGGTAMDTLGNLYLSDAENRRIAVLTPQGRMLTLVQDDRLASPDAICIDGQRRLLVPASQLENLASGTGGDDRTRAPWQVLALQLPRELAGIRLGDAVTGRSPPRGLSNIHGIEHVAMTVPDMEAAIRFLEEAFGATVLYRHLKLTDAPLTAADVGRINGLPETATMRGACQMRLGDGANIELFQLTGIARTEAAGINDIGLNHFSMFVDDIALATERFAAAGGTLLEGPNDLGLSETGAGNQLWFGRMPWGTWVEFMTFRSPLRYDAGATQERRFPARG
;
A
#
# COMPACT_ATOMS: atom_id res chain seq x y z
N MET A 1 15.58 -17.10 51.51
CA MET A 1 16.74 -17.06 50.60
C MET A 1 16.30 -17.69 49.27
N SER A 2 15.30 -17.12 48.60
CA SER A 2 15.38 -16.04 47.61
C SER A 2 15.78 -16.54 46.22
N MET A 3 14.83 -17.20 45.54
CA MET A 3 14.83 -17.48 44.09
C MET A 3 14.43 -16.23 43.25
N THR A 4 14.65 -15.02 43.77
CA THR A 4 14.18 -13.76 43.18
C THR A 4 15.28 -12.91 42.53
N THR A 5 16.54 -13.35 42.52
CA THR A 5 17.66 -12.54 42.01
C THR A 5 18.25 -12.97 40.66
N ALA A 6 17.79 -14.07 40.06
CA ALA A 6 18.35 -14.57 38.79
C ALA A 6 17.59 -14.12 37.53
N GLN A 7 16.41 -13.50 37.66
CA GLN A 7 15.60 -13.00 36.53
C GLN A 7 15.85 -11.53 36.18
N ALA A 8 16.69 -10.83 36.96
CA ALA A 8 16.97 -9.40 36.77
C ALA A 8 18.22 -9.10 35.91
N ALA A 9 18.89 -10.13 35.36
CA ALA A 9 20.17 -9.95 34.65
C ALA A 9 20.16 -10.65 33.29
N ARG A 10 19.17 -10.34 32.43
CA ARG A 10 19.24 -10.57 30.98
C ARG A 10 18.20 -9.74 30.22
N ALA A 11 18.07 -8.46 30.56
CA ALA A 11 17.65 -7.48 29.56
C ALA A 11 18.87 -7.24 28.67
N ALA A 12 19.05 -8.10 27.66
CA ALA A 12 19.95 -7.76 26.56
C ALA A 12 19.47 -6.42 26.02
N SER A 13 20.29 -5.36 26.13
CA SER A 13 19.99 -4.08 25.52
C SER A 13 19.76 -4.34 24.04
N ALA A 14 18.51 -4.23 23.57
CA ALA A 14 18.23 -4.26 22.15
C ALA A 14 19.18 -3.24 21.48
N PRO A 15 19.85 -3.61 20.38
CA PRO A 15 20.78 -2.70 19.72
C PRO A 15 20.05 -1.40 19.38
N THR A 16 20.66 -0.27 19.72
CA THR A 16 20.12 1.06 19.41
C THR A 16 19.84 1.14 17.91
N PRO A 17 18.65 1.57 17.47
CA PRO A 17 18.34 1.74 16.05
C PRO A 17 19.41 2.61 15.37
N VAL A 18 20.04 2.11 14.31
CA VAL A 18 21.13 2.80 13.59
C VAL A 18 20.64 3.26 12.21
N LEU A 19 20.82 4.54 11.91
CA LEU A 19 20.53 5.10 10.59
C LEU A 19 21.66 4.79 9.59
N THR A 20 21.31 4.14 8.48
CA THR A 20 22.18 3.88 7.34
C THR A 20 21.91 4.86 6.19
N LEU A 21 22.87 5.07 5.31
CA LEU A 21 22.66 5.87 4.10
C LEU A 21 21.88 5.06 3.06
N ALA A 22 20.76 5.60 2.56
CA ALA A 22 19.97 4.98 1.50
C ALA A 22 20.20 5.64 0.13
N ALA A 23 20.33 6.96 0.09
CA ALA A 23 20.68 7.69 -1.13
C ALA A 23 21.40 9.00 -0.80
N GLN A 24 22.11 9.54 -1.79
CA GLN A 24 22.67 10.89 -1.75
C GLN A 24 22.16 11.69 -2.93
N SER A 25 21.91 12.98 -2.71
CA SER A 25 21.51 13.91 -3.75
C SER A 25 22.43 15.12 -3.79
N ARG A 26 22.80 15.53 -5.01
CA ARG A 26 23.49 16.80 -5.27
C ARG A 26 22.55 18.00 -5.25
N TRP A 27 21.24 17.75 -5.30
CA TRP A 27 20.19 18.76 -5.17
C TRP A 27 19.50 18.64 -3.81
N LEU A 28 18.89 19.75 -3.35
CA LEU A 28 18.04 19.73 -2.18
C LEU A 28 16.96 18.66 -2.36
N CYS A 29 16.90 17.74 -1.39
CA CYS A 29 15.95 16.63 -1.36
C CYS A 29 15.13 16.74 -0.08
N ASN A 30 13.82 16.92 -0.24
CA ASN A 30 12.89 17.01 0.88
C ASN A 30 11.99 15.77 0.98
N GLY A 31 11.76 15.04 -0.11
CA GLY A 31 10.88 13.88 -0.15
C GLY A 31 11.53 12.63 -0.72
N VAL A 32 11.06 11.47 -0.25
CA VAL A 32 11.44 10.15 -0.76
C VAL A 32 10.23 9.23 -0.81
N ALA A 33 10.16 8.41 -1.85
CA ALA A 33 9.24 7.28 -1.93
C ALA A 33 9.99 6.02 -2.39
N ALA A 34 9.47 4.85 -2.02
CA ALA A 34 10.01 3.56 -2.43
C ALA A 34 8.96 2.73 -3.17
N ALA A 35 9.30 2.24 -4.35
CA ALA A 35 8.51 1.25 -5.07
C ALA A 35 8.55 -0.12 -4.37
N PRO A 36 7.61 -1.03 -4.66
CA PRO A 36 7.58 -2.37 -4.05
C PRO A 36 8.88 -3.17 -4.24
N ASP A 37 9.61 -2.95 -5.32
CA ASP A 37 10.90 -3.59 -5.60
C ASP A 37 12.10 -2.94 -4.86
N GLY A 38 11.84 -1.89 -4.08
CA GLY A 38 12.84 -1.14 -3.33
C GLY A 38 13.47 0.03 -4.08
N THR A 39 13.09 0.26 -5.35
CA THR A 39 13.56 1.42 -6.13
C THR A 39 13.13 2.72 -5.46
N LEU A 40 14.07 3.65 -5.29
CA LEU A 40 13.81 4.93 -4.62
C LEU A 40 13.53 6.05 -5.64
N PHE A 41 12.63 6.95 -5.28
CA PHE A 41 12.34 8.18 -5.99
C PHE A 41 12.53 9.36 -5.04
N LEU A 42 13.24 10.39 -5.49
CA LEU A 42 13.54 11.58 -4.68
C LEU A 42 12.78 12.78 -5.22
N GLY A 43 12.03 13.45 -4.34
CA GLY A 43 11.44 14.77 -4.59
C GLY A 43 12.47 15.86 -4.36
N LEU A 44 12.63 16.74 -5.36
CA LEU A 44 13.71 17.74 -5.41
C LEU A 44 13.14 19.13 -5.72
N PRO A 45 12.52 19.83 -4.76
CA PRO A 45 11.71 21.00 -5.00
C PRO A 45 12.54 22.20 -5.48
N ARG A 46 11.91 23.09 -6.24
CA ARG A 46 12.51 24.38 -6.67
C ARG A 46 12.37 25.46 -5.60
N PHE A 47 12.96 25.22 -4.43
CA PHE A 47 13.00 26.20 -3.35
C PHE A 47 13.87 27.41 -3.73
N PRO A 48 13.73 28.56 -3.05
CA PRO A 48 14.66 29.68 -3.20
C PRO A 48 16.12 29.21 -3.16
N ASP A 49 16.94 29.76 -4.04
CA ASP A 49 18.37 29.42 -4.23
C ASP A 49 18.70 27.98 -4.68
N HIS A 50 17.69 27.09 -4.79
CA HIS A 50 17.83 25.70 -5.24
C HIS A 50 16.91 25.37 -6.44
N ARG A 51 16.79 26.29 -7.41
CA ARG A 51 15.83 26.16 -8.53
C ARG A 51 16.32 25.25 -9.67
N GLU A 52 17.62 25.01 -9.77
CA GLU A 52 18.20 24.14 -10.80
C GLU A 52 18.13 22.67 -10.38
N THR A 53 17.00 22.04 -10.67
CA THR A 53 16.71 20.65 -10.28
C THR A 53 15.78 20.00 -11.31
N PRO A 54 15.88 18.67 -11.52
CA PRO A 54 14.93 17.92 -12.33
C PRO A 54 13.56 17.72 -11.65
N SER A 55 13.34 18.22 -10.42
CA SER A 55 12.12 18.05 -9.60
C SER A 55 11.84 16.65 -9.08
N LEU A 56 12.14 15.62 -9.87
CA LEU A 56 11.93 14.21 -9.53
C LEU A 56 13.03 13.37 -10.18
N VAL A 57 13.64 12.47 -9.42
CA VAL A 57 14.61 11.50 -9.92
C VAL A 57 14.31 10.10 -9.42
N ARG A 58 14.70 9.11 -10.20
CA ARG A 58 14.85 7.72 -9.77
C ARG A 58 16.31 7.48 -9.34
N VAL A 59 16.49 6.76 -8.24
CA VAL A 59 17.80 6.28 -7.81
C VAL A 59 18.07 4.95 -8.50
N GLU A 60 19.08 4.93 -9.37
CA GLU A 60 19.50 3.73 -10.11
C GLU A 60 20.31 2.78 -9.21
N GLN A 61 20.52 1.54 -9.66
CA GLN A 61 21.21 0.50 -8.87
C GLN A 61 22.64 0.86 -8.46
N ASP A 62 23.33 1.67 -9.26
CA ASP A 62 24.68 2.18 -8.98
C ASP A 62 24.68 3.45 -8.10
N GLY A 63 23.49 3.91 -7.69
CA GLY A 63 23.28 5.14 -6.93
C GLY A 63 23.18 6.40 -7.78
N ALA A 64 23.26 6.30 -9.11
CA ALA A 64 23.07 7.45 -9.99
C ALA A 64 21.63 7.99 -9.91
N LEU A 65 21.49 9.30 -10.11
CA LEU A 65 20.19 9.97 -10.11
C LEU A 65 19.76 10.33 -11.53
N SER A 66 18.72 9.66 -12.00
CA SER A 66 18.13 9.86 -13.33
C SER A 66 16.84 10.67 -13.24
N PRO A 67 16.68 11.77 -13.99
CA PRO A 67 15.39 12.46 -14.09
C PRO A 67 14.27 11.49 -14.45
N PHE A 68 13.16 11.57 -13.71
CA PHE A 68 12.03 10.65 -13.90
C PHE A 68 10.71 11.44 -13.95
N PRO A 69 9.79 11.15 -14.89
CA PRO A 69 9.88 10.13 -15.96
C PRO A 69 10.80 10.52 -17.13
N GLY A 70 11.43 11.70 -17.07
CA GLY A 70 12.30 12.25 -18.11
C GLY A 70 11.56 13.19 -19.07
N GLY A 71 12.27 13.63 -20.11
CA GLY A 71 11.70 14.47 -21.17
C GLY A 71 11.14 15.79 -20.66
N ALA A 72 10.00 16.22 -21.22
CA ALA A 72 9.36 17.48 -20.88
C ALA A 72 8.97 17.59 -19.39
N TRP A 73 8.71 16.46 -18.72
CA TRP A 73 8.33 16.44 -17.31
C TRP A 73 9.41 17.02 -16.39
N ASN A 74 10.68 16.80 -16.70
CA ASN A 74 11.80 17.26 -15.85
C ASN A 74 12.56 18.46 -16.46
N ALA A 75 12.13 18.95 -17.64
CA ALA A 75 12.81 20.01 -18.39
C ALA A 75 12.20 21.41 -18.21
N TRP A 76 11.28 21.59 -17.26
CA TRP A 76 10.66 22.89 -17.01
C TRP A 76 11.70 23.95 -16.61
N SER A 77 11.53 25.16 -17.14
CA SER A 77 12.30 26.35 -16.77
C SER A 77 11.36 27.54 -16.54
N GLN A 78 11.82 28.55 -15.80
CA GLN A 78 11.02 29.74 -15.51
C GLN A 78 10.46 30.39 -16.78
N GLY A 79 9.15 30.65 -16.78
CA GLY A 79 8.41 31.17 -17.94
C GLY A 79 7.85 30.07 -18.87
N GLY A 80 8.22 28.81 -18.66
CA GLY A 80 7.66 27.66 -19.38
C GLY A 80 6.28 27.25 -18.88
N ASP A 81 5.60 26.43 -19.68
CA ASP A 81 4.28 25.87 -19.37
C ASP A 81 4.35 24.76 -18.31
N GLY A 82 3.48 24.84 -17.30
CA GLY A 82 3.37 23.84 -16.23
C GLY A 82 2.46 22.65 -16.57
N GLN A 83 1.72 22.69 -17.69
CA GLN A 83 0.68 21.70 -18.01
C GLN A 83 1.20 20.27 -18.21
N SER A 84 2.43 20.09 -18.68
CA SER A 84 3.04 18.77 -18.89
C SER A 84 4.48 18.72 -18.37
N ALA A 85 4.76 19.52 -17.34
CA ALA A 85 6.08 19.65 -16.75
C ALA A 85 6.00 19.85 -15.24
N PHE A 86 6.94 19.27 -14.50
CA PHE A 86 7.05 19.48 -13.06
C PHE A 86 7.61 20.88 -12.78
N VAL A 87 6.91 21.68 -11.97
CA VAL A 87 7.26 23.06 -11.62
C VAL A 87 7.89 23.14 -10.23
N MET A 88 7.21 22.64 -9.21
CA MET A 88 7.69 22.60 -7.81
C MET A 88 7.13 21.34 -7.14
N VAL A 89 7.79 20.21 -7.38
CA VAL A 89 7.44 18.93 -6.74
C VAL A 89 7.78 19.04 -5.26
N ASN A 90 6.76 18.88 -4.42
CA ASN A 90 6.90 19.00 -2.97
C ASN A 90 6.80 17.63 -2.28
N ALA A 91 5.81 16.82 -2.64
CA ALA A 91 5.60 15.49 -2.06
C ALA A 91 5.64 14.40 -3.14
N VAL A 92 6.19 13.26 -2.75
CA VAL A 92 6.22 12.02 -3.55
C VAL A 92 5.82 10.86 -2.66
N HIS A 93 4.95 9.98 -3.15
CA HIS A 93 4.47 8.84 -2.38
C HIS A 93 4.22 7.64 -3.29
N VAL A 94 4.45 6.42 -2.80
CA VAL A 94 4.03 5.18 -3.48
C VAL A 94 2.95 4.51 -2.64
N PHE A 95 1.83 4.16 -3.26
CA PHE A 95 0.73 3.45 -2.58
C PHE A 95 0.70 1.95 -2.93
N ASN A 96 -0.21 1.20 -2.31
CA ASN A 96 -0.27 -0.26 -2.39
C ASN A 96 -0.52 -0.82 -3.80
N ASP A 97 -1.05 -0.04 -4.75
CA ASP A 97 -1.11 -0.44 -6.18
C ASP A 97 0.26 -0.40 -6.90
N GLY A 98 1.31 0.01 -6.18
CA GLY A 98 2.66 0.19 -6.68
C GLY A 98 2.80 1.36 -7.64
N THR A 99 1.91 2.36 -7.60
CA THR A 99 2.03 3.57 -8.43
C THR A 99 2.67 4.72 -7.66
N LEU A 100 3.48 5.52 -8.36
CA LEU A 100 4.14 6.71 -7.82
C LEU A 100 3.24 7.93 -8.01
N TRP A 101 2.99 8.67 -6.95
CA TRP A 101 2.19 9.89 -6.93
C TRP A 101 3.08 11.07 -6.59
N VAL A 102 2.89 12.17 -7.31
CA VAL A 102 3.74 13.36 -7.24
C VAL A 102 2.85 14.58 -7.07
N VAL A 103 3.00 15.30 -5.96
CA VAL A 103 2.33 16.60 -5.74
C VAL A 103 3.25 17.70 -6.23
N ASP A 104 2.77 18.43 -7.22
CA ASP A 104 3.42 19.62 -7.74
C ASP A 104 2.63 20.85 -7.28
N GLN A 105 3.28 21.70 -6.47
CA GLN A 105 2.72 22.94 -5.97
C GLN A 105 2.49 23.97 -7.06
N GLY A 106 3.20 23.87 -8.18
CA GLY A 106 2.94 24.71 -9.34
C GLY A 106 3.38 26.16 -9.24
N ALA A 107 4.09 26.55 -8.19
CA ALA A 107 4.55 27.92 -7.98
C ALA A 107 6.08 27.95 -7.84
N VAL A 108 6.73 29.06 -8.19
CA VAL A 108 8.13 29.32 -7.83
C VAL A 108 8.17 30.68 -7.15
N GLY A 109 8.41 30.68 -5.83
CA GLY A 109 8.15 31.87 -5.01
C GLY A 109 6.64 32.15 -4.91
N GLU A 110 6.25 33.42 -4.93
CA GLU A 110 4.83 33.82 -4.79
C GLU A 110 4.02 33.70 -6.09
N ARG A 111 4.66 33.30 -7.20
CA ARG A 111 4.01 33.30 -8.52
C ARG A 111 3.59 31.89 -8.93
N ALA A 112 2.28 31.67 -8.98
CA ALA A 112 1.70 30.47 -9.57
C ALA A 112 1.96 30.41 -11.09
N VAL A 113 2.28 29.21 -11.58
CA VAL A 113 2.40 28.89 -13.00
C VAL A 113 1.06 28.33 -13.47
N PRO A 114 0.46 28.84 -14.56
CA PRO A 114 -0.77 28.28 -15.12
C PRO A 114 -0.62 26.77 -15.41
N GLY A 115 -1.58 25.97 -14.93
CA GLY A 115 -1.47 24.51 -15.02
C GLY A 115 -0.28 23.91 -14.26
N GLY A 116 0.38 24.68 -13.39
CA GLY A 116 1.50 24.20 -12.59
C GLY A 116 1.02 23.26 -11.50
N GLN A 117 0.00 23.66 -10.74
CA GLN A 117 -0.45 22.93 -9.56
C GLN A 117 -1.26 21.68 -9.98
N LYS A 118 -0.78 20.50 -9.59
CA LYS A 118 -1.32 19.21 -10.05
C LYS A 118 -0.82 18.04 -9.20
N ILE A 119 -1.52 16.92 -9.31
CA ILE A 119 -1.06 15.64 -8.80
C ILE A 119 -0.88 14.70 -10.00
N VAL A 120 0.30 14.09 -10.12
CA VAL A 120 0.65 13.20 -11.23
C VAL A 120 0.82 11.78 -10.71
N ARG A 121 0.13 10.83 -11.33
CA ARG A 121 0.30 9.39 -11.07
C ARG A 121 1.13 8.77 -12.18
N LEU A 122 2.19 8.06 -11.81
CA LEU A 122 3.17 7.45 -12.70
C LEU A 122 3.26 5.94 -12.45
N ASP A 123 3.51 5.17 -13.49
CA ASP A 123 4.08 3.83 -13.35
C ASP A 123 5.57 3.98 -12.97
N PRO A 124 6.02 3.51 -11.79
CA PRO A 124 7.40 3.69 -11.35
C PRO A 124 8.42 2.90 -12.17
N ARG A 125 8.01 1.87 -12.90
CA ARG A 125 8.91 1.07 -13.74
C ARG A 125 9.21 1.78 -15.06
N THR A 126 8.18 2.30 -15.71
CA THR A 126 8.28 2.83 -17.08
C THR A 126 8.31 4.35 -17.16
N GLY A 127 7.85 5.05 -16.12
CA GLY A 127 7.62 6.50 -16.17
C GLY A 127 6.35 6.89 -16.93
N THR A 128 5.50 5.94 -17.31
CA THR A 128 4.23 6.23 -17.98
C THR A 128 3.34 7.06 -17.06
N VAL A 129 2.85 8.20 -17.57
CA VAL A 129 1.83 8.99 -16.89
C VAL A 129 0.49 8.26 -16.96
N LEU A 130 0.01 7.83 -15.80
CA LEU A 130 -1.26 7.10 -15.65
C LEU A 130 -2.43 8.04 -15.42
N ALA A 131 -2.21 9.15 -14.72
CA ALA A 131 -3.23 10.19 -14.50
C ALA A 131 -2.57 11.54 -14.15
N VAL A 132 -3.27 12.63 -14.47
CA VAL A 132 -2.94 13.99 -14.00
C VAL A 132 -4.21 14.61 -13.44
N LEU A 133 -4.23 14.83 -12.12
CA LEU A 133 -5.32 15.51 -11.44
C LEU A 133 -5.03 17.01 -11.36
N ARG A 134 -6.04 17.80 -11.74
CA ARG A 134 -6.02 19.26 -11.74
C ARG A 134 -7.35 19.72 -11.20
N PHE A 135 -7.34 20.81 -10.45
CA PHE A 135 -8.54 21.35 -9.84
C PHE A 135 -8.69 22.83 -10.18
N GLY A 136 -9.94 23.29 -10.29
CA GLY A 136 -10.27 24.69 -10.55
C GLY A 136 -10.18 25.56 -9.30
N ASP A 137 -10.46 26.85 -9.48
CA ASP A 137 -10.42 27.85 -8.41
C ASP A 137 -11.42 27.58 -7.27
N ASP A 138 -12.43 26.73 -7.50
CA ASP A 138 -13.37 26.26 -6.50
C ASP A 138 -12.71 25.31 -5.47
N ILE A 139 -11.70 24.56 -5.88
CA ILE A 139 -10.92 23.64 -5.02
C ILE A 139 -9.57 24.25 -4.63
N LEU A 140 -8.95 25.02 -5.53
CA LEU A 140 -7.66 25.67 -5.36
C LEU A 140 -7.79 27.19 -5.54
N PRO A 141 -8.49 27.89 -4.62
CA PRO A 141 -8.62 29.34 -4.69
C PRO A 141 -7.26 30.04 -4.53
N ALA A 142 -7.19 31.32 -4.90
CA ALA A 142 -5.96 32.10 -4.81
C ALA A 142 -5.28 32.01 -3.43
N GLY A 143 -4.02 31.59 -3.41
CA GLY A 143 -3.22 31.33 -2.20
C GLY A 143 -3.21 29.87 -1.74
N ALA A 144 -4.10 29.01 -2.26
CA ALA A 144 -4.09 27.58 -1.96
C ALA A 144 -2.82 26.92 -2.51
N THR A 145 -2.21 26.05 -1.71
CA THR A 145 -0.98 25.35 -2.05
C THR A 145 -1.07 23.89 -1.63
N MET A 146 -1.34 22.98 -2.58
CA MET A 146 -1.35 21.53 -2.27
C MET A 146 0.01 21.08 -1.73
N ASN A 147 0.04 20.28 -0.67
CA ASN A 147 1.30 19.89 -0.04
C ASN A 147 1.55 18.38 -0.07
N ASP A 148 0.90 17.64 0.81
CA ASP A 148 1.07 16.19 0.94
C ASP A 148 -0.26 15.47 0.70
N LEU A 149 -0.21 14.16 0.44
CA LEU A 149 -1.38 13.34 0.15
C LEU A 149 -1.40 11.99 0.87
N ARG A 150 -2.59 11.48 1.16
CA ARG A 150 -2.81 10.07 1.49
C ARG A 150 -4.00 9.52 0.73
N LEU A 151 -3.97 8.22 0.48
CA LEU A 151 -4.97 7.50 -0.29
C LEU A 151 -5.51 6.33 0.55
N HIS A 152 -6.82 6.15 0.57
CA HIS A 152 -7.45 4.93 1.08
C HIS A 152 -8.66 4.57 0.21
N ASP A 153 -8.70 3.32 -0.24
CA ASP A 153 -9.51 2.84 -1.35
C ASP A 153 -9.48 3.82 -2.54
N HIS A 154 -10.62 4.40 -2.89
CA HIS A 154 -10.76 5.38 -3.98
C HIS A 154 -10.70 6.83 -3.49
N MET A 155 -10.46 7.06 -2.19
CA MET A 155 -10.49 8.38 -1.57
C MET A 155 -9.09 8.93 -1.36
N LEU A 156 -8.79 10.01 -2.08
CA LEU A 156 -7.57 10.78 -1.99
C LEU A 156 -7.79 12.01 -1.09
N TYR A 157 -6.91 12.22 -0.12
CA TYR A 157 -6.90 13.36 0.79
C TYR A 157 -5.62 14.16 0.57
N VAL A 158 -5.73 15.48 0.49
CA VAL A 158 -4.61 16.39 0.22
C VAL A 158 -4.68 17.59 1.14
N THR A 159 -3.55 17.98 1.73
CA THR A 159 -3.46 19.19 2.55
C THR A 159 -3.21 20.43 1.69
N ASP A 160 -3.77 21.56 2.14
CA ASP A 160 -3.43 22.89 1.62
C ASP A 160 -2.54 23.63 2.63
N SER A 161 -1.26 23.76 2.32
CA SER A 161 -0.27 24.40 3.19
C SER A 161 -0.18 25.92 3.02
N GLY A 162 -0.91 26.48 2.07
CA GLY A 162 -1.01 27.92 1.83
C GLY A 162 -2.12 28.55 2.66
N LEU A 163 -3.38 28.30 2.30
CA LEU A 163 -4.52 28.86 3.02
C LEU A 163 -4.90 28.07 4.27
N GLY A 164 -4.63 26.77 4.28
CA GLY A 164 -5.23 25.80 5.20
C GLY A 164 -6.50 25.19 4.61
N GLY A 165 -6.65 23.88 4.75
CA GLY A 165 -7.82 23.14 4.28
C GLY A 165 -7.48 21.70 3.92
N ILE A 166 -8.52 20.89 3.75
CA ILE A 166 -8.41 19.50 3.29
C ILE A 166 -9.17 19.36 1.98
N ILE A 167 -8.49 18.89 0.95
CA ILE A 167 -9.09 18.53 -0.33
C ILE A 167 -9.35 17.03 -0.30
N VAL A 168 -10.57 16.63 -0.64
CA VAL A 168 -11.02 15.24 -0.67
C VAL A 168 -11.45 14.92 -2.09
N HIS A 169 -10.79 13.98 -2.74
CA HIS A 169 -11.07 13.58 -4.10
C HIS A 169 -11.46 12.11 -4.15
N ASP A 170 -12.67 11.84 -4.63
CA ASP A 170 -13.15 10.51 -4.96
C ASP A 170 -12.70 10.17 -6.39
N LEU A 171 -11.72 9.26 -6.51
CA LEU A 171 -11.18 8.79 -7.78
C LEU A 171 -12.19 7.96 -8.59
N ALA A 172 -13.14 7.30 -7.92
CA ALA A 172 -14.14 6.46 -8.58
C ALA A 172 -15.27 7.31 -9.18
N ALA A 173 -15.75 8.31 -8.44
CA ALA A 173 -16.78 9.24 -8.89
C ALA A 173 -16.22 10.44 -9.67
N ASN A 174 -14.89 10.62 -9.68
CA ASN A 174 -14.20 11.81 -10.20
C ASN A 174 -14.80 13.11 -9.64
N ARG A 175 -14.95 13.16 -8.32
CA ARG A 175 -15.58 14.29 -7.62
C ARG A 175 -14.68 14.79 -6.51
N THR A 176 -14.59 16.12 -6.37
CA THR A 176 -13.69 16.75 -5.41
C THR A 176 -14.46 17.69 -4.49
N LEU A 177 -14.14 17.63 -3.21
CA LEU A 177 -14.62 18.56 -2.19
C LEU A 177 -13.43 19.29 -1.59
N ARG A 178 -13.61 20.57 -1.28
CA ARG A 178 -12.71 21.34 -0.42
C ARG A 178 -13.41 21.57 0.92
N ARG A 179 -12.79 21.12 2.02
CA ARG A 179 -13.34 21.23 3.38
C ARG A 179 -12.42 22.09 4.25
N LEU A 180 -13.02 22.79 5.20
CA LEU A 180 -12.32 23.61 6.21
C LEU A 180 -11.41 24.67 5.59
N SER A 181 -11.88 25.30 4.50
CA SER A 181 -11.08 26.23 3.69
C SER A 181 -10.67 27.46 4.48
N GLY A 182 -9.38 27.66 4.68
CA GLY A 182 -8.85 28.80 5.42
C GLY A 182 -9.17 28.78 6.93
N HIS A 183 -9.69 27.68 7.46
CA HIS A 183 -10.16 27.61 8.83
C HIS A 183 -8.99 27.71 9.83
N PRO A 184 -9.11 28.44 10.97
CA PRO A 184 -8.03 28.61 11.94
C PRO A 184 -7.43 27.30 12.48
N LEU A 185 -8.22 26.22 12.58
CA LEU A 185 -7.75 24.89 13.01
C LEU A 185 -6.84 24.18 11.97
N LEU A 186 -6.76 24.72 10.76
CA LEU A 186 -5.89 24.25 9.67
C LEU A 186 -4.71 25.20 9.50
N ARG A 187 -4.53 26.19 10.39
CA ARG A 187 -3.45 27.16 10.35
C ARG A 187 -2.56 27.04 11.58
N LYS A 188 -1.35 27.58 11.45
CA LYS A 188 -0.42 27.71 12.55
C LYS A 188 -1.08 28.47 13.71
N PRO A 189 -1.01 27.97 14.96
CA PRO A 189 -1.51 28.70 16.12
C PRO A 189 -0.88 30.09 16.28
N GLU A 190 -1.63 31.03 16.87
CA GLU A 190 -1.12 32.37 17.14
C GLU A 190 0.11 32.30 18.06
N GLY A 191 1.14 33.09 17.75
CA GLY A 191 2.41 33.12 18.49
C GLY A 191 3.35 31.92 18.24
N ALA A 192 2.88 30.84 17.62
CA ALA A 192 3.73 29.71 17.28
C ALA A 192 4.75 30.08 16.17
N ALA A 193 5.94 29.52 16.28
CA ALA A 193 7.02 29.72 15.32
C ALA A 193 7.69 28.38 15.02
N GLN A 194 7.99 28.15 13.74
CA GLN A 194 8.82 27.02 13.34
C GLN A 194 10.23 27.24 13.87
N LYS A 195 10.80 26.17 14.41
CA LYS A 195 12.11 26.16 15.04
C LYS A 195 13.00 25.11 14.39
N GLY A 196 14.27 25.47 14.19
CA GLY A 196 15.34 24.53 13.88
C GLY A 196 15.99 23.95 15.15
N GLN A 197 17.15 23.34 14.96
CA GLN A 197 17.96 22.72 15.99
C GLN A 197 18.12 23.63 17.22
N GLY A 198 17.87 23.07 18.41
CA GLY A 198 18.04 23.77 19.68
C GLY A 198 16.99 24.88 19.92
N GLY A 199 15.88 24.87 19.16
CA GLY A 199 14.78 25.81 19.35
C GLY A 199 14.98 27.16 18.63
N ARG A 200 15.94 27.26 17.71
CA ARG A 200 16.21 28.49 16.94
C ARG A 200 15.00 28.85 16.07
N ILE A 201 14.38 30.00 16.33
CA ILE A 201 13.27 30.51 15.51
C ILE A 201 13.75 30.79 14.09
N LEU A 202 13.06 30.23 13.10
CA LEU A 202 13.35 30.43 11.69
C LEU A 202 12.76 31.77 11.20
N ALA A 203 13.57 32.56 10.52
CA ALA A 203 13.16 33.80 9.88
C ALA A 203 14.09 34.18 8.72
N ASP A 204 13.56 34.93 7.74
CA ASP A 204 14.32 35.53 6.65
C ASP A 204 15.06 36.80 7.11
N ALA A 205 15.77 37.46 6.18
CA ALA A 205 16.51 38.71 6.45
C ALA A 205 15.63 39.87 6.92
N ASP A 206 14.35 39.88 6.54
CA ASP A 206 13.36 40.89 6.92
C ASP A 206 12.63 40.52 8.24
N GLY A 207 13.00 39.39 8.86
CA GLY A 207 12.36 38.88 10.06
C GLY A 207 11.02 38.18 9.81
N ARG A 208 10.63 37.94 8.55
CA ARG A 208 9.42 37.17 8.22
C ARG A 208 9.64 35.72 8.59
N ARG A 209 8.64 35.13 9.24
CA ARG A 209 8.68 33.74 9.71
C ARG A 209 7.85 32.85 8.79
N PRO A 210 8.25 31.58 8.59
CA PRO A 210 7.40 30.61 7.91
C PRO A 210 6.00 30.54 8.52
N ALA A 211 5.00 30.55 7.64
CA ALA A 211 3.58 30.53 7.98
C ALA A 211 2.87 29.43 7.18
N VAL A 212 3.32 28.20 7.40
CA VAL A 212 2.77 27.02 6.74
C VAL A 212 1.48 26.59 7.45
N ALA A 213 0.43 26.36 6.69
CA ALA A 213 -0.87 25.90 7.17
C ALA A 213 -0.87 24.36 7.34
N SER A 214 -2.01 23.69 7.12
CA SER A 214 -2.09 22.23 7.15
C SER A 214 -1.11 21.64 6.14
N ASP A 215 -0.23 20.77 6.62
CA ASP A 215 0.94 20.32 5.88
C ASP A 215 1.01 18.79 5.95
N MET A 216 1.38 18.28 7.13
CA MET A 216 1.46 16.86 7.42
C MET A 216 0.09 16.20 7.31
N ILE A 217 0.03 14.98 6.77
CA ILE A 217 -1.21 14.23 6.61
C ILE A 217 -0.98 12.73 6.74
N GLU A 218 -1.80 12.04 7.54
CA GLU A 218 -1.79 10.57 7.67
C GLU A 218 -3.20 10.01 7.70
N LEU A 219 -3.34 8.75 7.29
CA LEU A 219 -4.53 7.95 7.50
C LEU A 219 -4.18 6.78 8.43
N ASP A 220 -5.13 6.38 9.27
CA ASP A 220 -5.00 5.07 9.93
C ASP A 220 -5.21 3.92 8.94
N ALA A 221 -4.83 2.71 9.37
CA ALA A 221 -4.77 1.54 8.49
C ALA A 221 -6.11 1.24 7.77
N ASP A 222 -7.22 1.51 8.45
CA ASP A 222 -8.58 1.29 7.95
C ASP A 222 -9.19 2.55 7.30
N GLY A 223 -8.42 3.64 7.18
CA GLY A 223 -8.86 4.88 6.54
C GLY A 223 -10.02 5.59 7.26
N ALA A 224 -10.30 5.24 8.51
CA ALA A 224 -11.39 5.78 9.30
C ALA A 224 -11.07 7.18 9.85
N TRP A 225 -9.79 7.48 10.09
CA TRP A 225 -9.34 8.74 10.66
C TRP A 225 -8.27 9.39 9.78
N LEU A 226 -8.49 10.66 9.45
CA LEU A 226 -7.49 11.53 8.86
C LEU A 226 -6.80 12.33 9.95
N TYR A 227 -5.48 12.27 10.00
CA TYR A 227 -4.62 13.06 10.88
C TYR A 227 -3.93 14.14 10.06
N TRP A 228 -3.74 15.31 10.66
CA TRP A 228 -2.91 16.36 10.08
C TRP A 228 -2.24 17.20 11.16
N ALA A 229 -1.23 17.94 10.76
CA ALA A 229 -0.63 18.98 11.57
C ALA A 229 -0.14 20.14 10.70
N THR A 230 0.01 21.30 11.31
CA THR A 230 0.96 22.29 10.79
C THR A 230 2.35 21.91 11.27
N PRO A 231 3.45 22.46 10.70
CA PRO A 231 4.79 22.16 11.19
C PRO A 231 5.01 22.47 12.66
N THR A 232 4.21 23.35 13.27
CA THR A 232 4.29 23.69 14.72
C THR A 232 3.22 23.00 15.56
N GLY A 233 2.50 22.03 14.99
CA GLY A 233 1.39 21.35 15.66
C GLY A 233 0.15 22.22 15.90
N PRO A 234 -0.75 21.75 16.78
CA PRO A 234 -0.79 20.39 17.31
C PRO A 234 -1.15 19.36 16.22
N VAL A 235 -1.00 18.08 16.53
CA VAL A 235 -1.59 16.99 15.73
C VAL A 235 -3.08 16.95 16.00
N ARG A 236 -3.87 16.97 14.91
CA ARG A 236 -5.33 16.89 14.94
C ARG A 236 -5.80 15.71 14.10
N ARG A 237 -7.02 15.26 14.35
CA ARG A 237 -7.70 14.27 13.51
C ARG A 237 -9.18 14.51 13.38
N ILE A 238 -9.76 13.93 12.34
CA ILE A 238 -11.21 13.91 12.09
C ILE A 238 -11.58 12.58 11.41
N ALA A 239 -12.81 12.10 11.64
CA ALA A 239 -13.30 10.92 10.94
C ALA A 239 -13.47 11.24 9.45
N THR A 240 -12.94 10.38 8.58
CA THR A 240 -12.96 10.57 7.11
C THR A 240 -14.37 10.62 6.54
N ALA A 241 -15.31 9.85 7.12
CA ALA A 241 -16.72 9.84 6.73
C ALA A 241 -17.39 11.23 6.84
N LEU A 242 -16.96 12.07 7.81
CA LEU A 242 -17.47 13.43 7.95
C LEU A 242 -16.97 14.33 6.81
N LEU A 243 -15.73 14.15 6.38
CA LEU A 243 -15.13 14.92 5.29
C LEU A 243 -15.75 14.60 3.92
N THR A 244 -16.44 13.47 3.78
CA THR A 244 -17.17 13.08 2.56
C THR A 244 -18.67 13.40 2.61
N ASP A 245 -19.21 13.69 3.79
CA ASP A 245 -20.61 14.07 3.97
C ASP A 245 -20.82 15.54 3.60
N GLU A 246 -21.46 15.78 2.46
CA GLU A 246 -21.77 17.12 1.94
C GLU A 246 -22.91 17.82 2.68
N SER A 247 -23.66 17.11 3.53
CA SER A 247 -24.69 17.74 4.36
C SER A 247 -24.09 18.54 5.54
N LEU A 248 -22.83 18.28 5.88
CA LEU A 248 -22.12 18.93 6.98
C LEU A 248 -21.42 20.22 6.54
N THR A 249 -21.61 21.29 7.29
CA THR A 249 -20.89 22.55 7.10
C THR A 249 -19.46 22.48 7.65
N ASP A 250 -18.60 23.44 7.26
CA ASP A 250 -17.27 23.56 7.86
C ASP A 250 -17.31 23.83 9.37
N ALA A 251 -18.39 24.43 9.89
CA ALA A 251 -18.59 24.61 11.33
C ALA A 251 -18.89 23.28 12.04
N ASP A 252 -19.72 22.43 11.43
CA ASP A 252 -20.00 21.08 11.95
C ASP A 252 -18.71 20.25 11.97
N LEU A 253 -17.95 20.28 10.87
CA LEU A 253 -16.66 19.62 10.81
C LEU A 253 -15.70 20.13 11.87
N ALA A 254 -15.56 21.45 12.03
CA ALA A 254 -14.67 22.05 13.01
C ALA A 254 -14.99 21.59 14.44
N SER A 255 -16.28 21.40 14.76
CA SER A 255 -16.72 20.89 16.07
C SER A 255 -16.35 19.42 16.32
N ALA A 256 -16.15 18.63 15.26
CA ALA A 256 -15.79 17.22 15.32
C ALA A 256 -14.27 16.98 15.36
N ILE A 257 -13.45 18.01 15.17
CA ILE A 257 -11.99 17.91 15.16
C ILE A 257 -11.47 17.58 16.56
N GLN A 258 -10.61 16.55 16.64
CA GLN A 258 -9.95 16.14 17.87
C GLN A 258 -8.49 16.59 17.86
N THR A 259 -8.06 17.28 18.91
CA THR A 259 -6.62 17.56 19.14
C THR A 259 -6.02 16.38 19.91
N ILE A 260 -4.98 15.77 19.37
CA ILE A 260 -4.43 14.50 19.88
C ILE A 260 -3.13 14.71 20.66
N ALA A 261 -2.26 15.59 20.19
CA ALA A 261 -1.01 15.89 20.88
C ALA A 261 -0.42 17.24 20.47
N GLU A 262 0.20 17.93 21.42
CA GLU A 262 1.19 18.96 21.14
C GLU A 262 2.48 18.29 20.63
N ILE A 263 3.15 18.94 19.70
CA ILE A 263 4.36 18.42 19.05
C ILE A 263 5.44 19.51 18.95
N PRO A 264 6.73 19.15 18.87
CA PRO A 264 7.78 20.09 18.47
C PRO A 264 7.57 20.51 17.00
N THR A 265 8.45 21.39 16.51
CA THR A 265 8.54 21.65 15.07
C THR A 265 8.95 20.36 14.34
N ILE A 266 8.11 19.91 13.42
CA ILE A 266 8.35 18.72 12.59
C ILE A 266 8.44 19.09 11.13
N GLY A 267 9.16 18.29 10.34
CA GLY A 267 9.19 18.42 8.89
C GLY A 267 8.21 17.51 8.17
N GLY A 268 8.00 16.29 8.66
CA GLY A 268 7.35 15.17 7.99
C GLY A 268 6.71 14.20 9.00
N THR A 269 5.71 13.44 8.55
CA THR A 269 5.14 12.33 9.32
C THR A 269 5.07 11.05 8.52
N ALA A 270 4.93 9.92 9.22
CA ALA A 270 4.48 8.64 8.66
C ALA A 270 3.62 7.93 9.72
N MET A 271 2.69 7.06 9.31
CA MET A 271 1.91 6.22 10.23
C MET A 271 2.15 4.73 9.97
N ASP A 272 2.16 3.93 11.04
CA ASP A 272 2.15 2.46 10.93
C ASP A 272 0.75 1.84 11.14
N THR A 273 0.61 0.57 10.78
CA THR A 273 -0.66 -0.17 10.84
C THR A 273 -1.22 -0.36 12.26
N LEU A 274 -0.48 0.01 13.30
CA LEU A 274 -0.93 -0.02 14.69
C LEU A 274 -1.32 1.38 15.21
N GLY A 275 -1.31 2.39 14.32
CA GLY A 275 -1.67 3.77 14.62
C GLY A 275 -0.56 4.56 15.32
N ASN A 276 0.68 4.07 15.32
CA ASN A 276 1.79 4.89 15.80
C ASN A 276 2.16 5.94 14.74
N LEU A 277 2.26 7.19 15.16
CA LEU A 277 2.63 8.32 14.31
C LEU A 277 4.12 8.65 14.51
N TYR A 278 4.89 8.55 13.44
CA TYR A 278 6.30 8.88 13.39
C TYR A 278 6.44 10.35 13.02
N LEU A 279 7.26 11.07 13.78
CA LEU A 279 7.42 12.52 13.70
C LEU A 279 8.89 12.83 13.44
N SER A 280 9.18 13.60 12.39
CA SER A 280 10.54 14.06 12.09
C SER A 280 10.84 15.37 12.84
N ASP A 281 11.19 15.23 14.11
CA ASP A 281 11.44 16.34 15.05
C ASP A 281 12.70 17.13 14.68
N ALA A 282 12.49 18.29 14.06
CA ALA A 282 13.54 19.17 13.57
C ALA A 282 14.28 19.89 14.71
N GLU A 283 13.59 20.18 15.81
CA GLU A 283 14.18 20.90 16.95
C GLU A 283 15.26 20.07 17.66
N ASN A 284 15.05 18.75 17.70
CA ASN A 284 15.87 17.82 18.47
C ASN A 284 16.69 16.84 17.61
N ARG A 285 16.64 16.95 16.27
CA ARG A 285 17.34 16.07 15.32
C ARG A 285 17.06 14.59 15.58
N ARG A 286 15.79 14.25 15.70
CA ARG A 286 15.35 12.88 16.01
C ARG A 286 14.12 12.49 15.22
N ILE A 287 13.89 11.18 15.15
CA ILE A 287 12.56 10.63 14.85
C ILE A 287 11.90 10.25 16.17
N ALA A 288 10.73 10.81 16.41
CA ALA A 288 9.88 10.46 17.56
C ALA A 288 8.69 9.59 17.11
N VAL A 289 8.14 8.83 18.03
CA VAL A 289 6.96 7.98 17.83
C VAL A 289 5.91 8.40 18.85
N LEU A 290 4.80 8.95 18.36
CA LEU A 290 3.59 9.22 19.12
C LEU A 290 2.66 8.01 19.02
N THR A 291 2.49 7.31 20.13
CA THR A 291 1.61 6.14 20.21
C THR A 291 0.13 6.55 20.23
N PRO A 292 -0.82 5.65 19.88
CA PRO A 292 -2.25 5.91 20.02
C PRO A 292 -2.70 6.29 21.43
N GLN A 293 -1.93 5.87 22.46
CA GLN A 293 -2.18 6.20 23.86
C GLN A 293 -1.60 7.57 24.27
N GLY A 294 -1.05 8.35 23.33
CA GLY A 294 -0.52 9.69 23.58
C GLY A 294 0.91 9.72 24.14
N ARG A 295 1.59 8.57 24.23
CA ARG A 295 2.99 8.51 24.69
C ARG A 295 3.94 8.87 23.55
N MET A 296 4.85 9.82 23.79
CA MET A 296 5.92 10.20 22.88
C MET A 296 7.22 9.46 23.23
N LEU A 297 7.80 8.75 22.27
CA LEU A 297 9.05 7.99 22.42
C LEU A 297 10.08 8.46 21.39
N THR A 298 11.37 8.42 21.72
CA THR A 298 12.43 8.66 20.72
C THR A 298 12.78 7.33 20.07
N LEU A 299 12.65 7.24 18.75
CA LEU A 299 13.07 6.07 17.97
C LEU A 299 14.57 6.12 17.69
N VAL A 300 15.05 7.25 17.18
CA VAL A 300 16.46 7.48 16.88
C VAL A 300 16.76 8.98 16.94
N GLN A 301 17.95 9.36 17.38
CA GLN A 301 18.45 10.72 17.38
C GLN A 301 19.86 10.72 16.77
N ASP A 302 20.11 11.61 15.81
CA ASP A 302 21.34 11.60 15.01
C ASP A 302 21.59 13.01 14.44
N ASP A 303 22.82 13.52 14.57
CA ASP A 303 23.17 14.87 14.11
C ASP A 303 22.97 15.08 12.61
N ARG A 304 22.96 14.00 11.81
CA ARG A 304 22.67 14.07 10.37
C ARG A 304 21.21 14.43 10.07
N LEU A 305 20.30 14.28 11.03
CA LEU A 305 18.88 14.66 10.90
C LEU A 305 18.68 16.17 11.02
N ALA A 306 19.27 16.94 10.11
CA ALA A 306 19.02 18.37 9.98
C ALA A 306 17.71 18.61 9.20
N SER A 307 16.68 19.11 9.91
CA SER A 307 15.31 19.28 9.41
C SER A 307 14.77 18.08 8.63
N PRO A 308 14.72 16.87 9.21
CA PRO A 308 14.20 15.72 8.49
C PRO A 308 12.76 15.98 8.03
N ASP A 309 12.43 15.63 6.78
CA ASP A 309 11.20 16.01 6.09
C ASP A 309 10.59 14.80 5.36
N ALA A 310 9.30 14.86 5.00
CA ALA A 310 8.52 13.89 4.22
C ALA A 310 9.04 12.43 4.33
N ILE A 311 9.04 11.94 5.58
CA ILE A 311 9.47 10.58 5.91
C ILE A 311 8.44 9.57 5.42
N CYS A 312 8.86 8.35 5.09
CA CYS A 312 7.93 7.29 4.74
C CYS A 312 8.40 5.94 5.27
N ILE A 313 7.45 5.02 5.49
CA ILE A 313 7.74 3.62 5.79
C ILE A 313 7.47 2.82 4.52
N ASP A 314 8.45 2.09 4.02
CA ASP A 314 8.28 1.25 2.83
C ASP A 314 7.68 -0.13 3.14
N GLY A 315 7.36 -0.90 2.09
CA GLY A 315 6.81 -2.25 2.21
C GLY A 315 7.74 -3.26 2.91
N GLN A 316 9.02 -2.92 3.06
CA GLN A 316 10.04 -3.69 3.77
C GLN A 316 10.24 -3.21 5.22
N ARG A 317 9.39 -2.29 5.71
CA ARG A 317 9.46 -1.67 7.04
C ARG A 317 10.75 -0.88 7.27
N ARG A 318 11.33 -0.31 6.22
CA ARG A 318 12.38 0.70 6.35
C ARG A 318 11.71 2.06 6.46
N LEU A 319 12.03 2.79 7.51
CA LEU A 319 11.74 4.20 7.61
C LEU A 319 12.80 4.96 6.81
N LEU A 320 12.38 5.65 5.76
CA LEU A 320 13.22 6.50 4.93
C LEU A 320 13.07 7.95 5.37
N VAL A 321 14.20 8.64 5.52
CA VAL A 321 14.29 9.95 6.16
C VAL A 321 15.20 10.88 5.35
N PRO A 322 14.64 11.72 4.47
CA PRO A 322 15.33 12.85 3.85
C PRO A 322 15.81 13.84 4.91
N ALA A 323 17.14 14.06 4.99
CA ALA A 323 17.73 15.14 5.77
C ALA A 323 17.88 16.39 4.89
N SER A 324 16.80 17.16 4.79
CA SER A 324 16.63 18.23 3.80
C SER A 324 17.38 19.51 4.13
N GLN A 325 17.80 19.70 5.38
CA GLN A 325 18.49 20.90 5.87
C GLN A 325 17.67 22.20 5.71
N LEU A 326 16.33 22.13 5.64
CA LEU A 326 15.48 23.32 5.42
C LEU A 326 15.71 24.46 6.42
N GLU A 327 16.07 24.15 7.67
CA GLU A 327 16.43 25.17 8.66
C GLU A 327 17.61 26.06 8.24
N ASN A 328 18.46 25.57 7.34
CA ASN A 328 19.69 26.24 6.91
C ASN A 328 19.50 27.06 5.63
N LEU A 329 18.32 27.04 5.01
CA LEU A 329 18.00 27.91 3.88
C LEU A 329 18.02 29.38 4.30
N ALA A 330 18.26 30.28 3.34
CA ALA A 330 18.23 31.73 3.54
C ALA A 330 16.93 32.21 4.22
N SER A 331 15.79 31.56 3.94
CA SER A 331 14.49 31.83 4.56
C SER A 331 14.41 31.49 6.06
N GLY A 332 15.35 30.71 6.58
CA GLY A 332 15.43 30.29 7.98
C GLY A 332 16.63 30.87 8.73
N THR A 333 17.58 31.53 8.06
CA THR A 333 18.90 31.92 8.60
C THR A 333 19.18 33.43 8.51
N GLY A 334 18.16 34.26 8.28
CA GLY A 334 18.35 35.70 8.13
C GLY A 334 18.92 36.10 6.76
N GLY A 335 18.67 35.31 5.71
CA GLY A 335 19.08 35.59 4.32
C GLY A 335 20.36 34.92 3.85
N ASP A 336 21.02 34.13 4.70
CA ASP A 336 22.30 33.48 4.40
C ASP A 336 22.13 31.97 4.23
N ASP A 337 22.13 31.45 3.00
CA ASP A 337 22.02 30.01 2.76
C ASP A 337 23.24 29.24 3.29
N ARG A 338 23.01 28.35 4.26
CA ARG A 338 24.01 27.54 4.96
C ARG A 338 23.91 26.05 4.62
N THR A 339 23.09 25.69 3.63
CA THR A 339 22.95 24.30 3.20
C THR A 339 24.24 23.77 2.57
N ARG A 340 24.43 22.45 2.62
CA ARG A 340 25.61 21.79 2.02
C ARG A 340 25.22 20.51 1.30
N ALA A 341 25.64 20.40 0.04
CA ALA A 341 25.62 19.14 -0.69
C ALA A 341 26.75 18.20 -0.21
N PRO A 342 26.57 16.87 -0.31
CA PRO A 342 25.35 16.19 -0.74
C PRO A 342 24.29 16.14 0.37
N TRP A 343 23.02 16.27 -0.01
CA TRP A 343 21.87 15.91 0.83
C TRP A 343 21.77 14.39 0.96
N GLN A 344 21.26 13.92 2.09
CA GLN A 344 21.20 12.51 2.42
C GLN A 344 19.76 12.07 2.62
N VAL A 345 19.43 10.90 2.08
CA VAL A 345 18.29 10.11 2.54
C VAL A 345 18.84 9.00 3.41
N LEU A 346 18.46 9.02 4.67
CA LEU A 346 18.82 7.99 5.64
C LEU A 346 17.72 6.92 5.67
N ALA A 347 18.08 5.71 6.07
CA ALA A 347 17.15 4.61 6.29
C ALA A 347 17.37 4.00 7.66
N LEU A 348 16.27 3.59 8.29
CA LEU A 348 16.27 2.79 9.50
C LEU A 348 15.35 1.60 9.31
N GLN A 349 15.86 0.38 9.48
CA GLN A 349 14.98 -0.78 9.61
C GLN A 349 14.20 -0.67 10.91
N LEU A 350 12.86 -0.57 10.82
CA LEU A 350 12.04 -0.42 12.01
C LEU A 350 12.16 -1.68 12.89
N PRO A 351 12.47 -1.53 14.20
CA PRO A 351 12.37 -2.65 15.11
C PRO A 351 10.92 -3.14 15.19
N ARG A 352 10.69 -4.35 15.69
CA ARG A 352 9.33 -4.86 15.93
C ARG A 352 8.70 -4.22 17.17
N GLU A 353 9.54 -3.73 18.08
CA GLU A 353 9.11 -3.13 19.35
C GLU A 353 10.04 -1.97 19.74
N LEU A 354 9.48 -0.95 20.39
CA LEU A 354 10.19 0.16 21.00
C LEU A 354 9.64 0.40 22.42
N ALA A 355 10.47 0.14 23.44
CA ALA A 355 10.12 0.36 24.84
C ALA A 355 8.75 -0.25 25.26
N GLY A 356 8.50 -1.51 24.91
CA GLY A 356 7.23 -2.20 25.23
C GLY A 356 6.09 -1.97 24.23
N ILE A 357 6.30 -1.16 23.18
CA ILE A 357 5.26 -0.83 22.19
C ILE A 357 5.59 -1.48 20.87
N ARG A 358 4.65 -2.24 20.31
CA ARG A 358 4.80 -2.83 18.98
C ARG A 358 4.75 -1.73 17.92
N LEU A 359 5.66 -1.82 16.96
CA LEU A 359 5.69 -0.98 15.77
C LEU A 359 5.13 -1.78 14.60
N GLY A 360 4.15 -1.20 13.90
CA GLY A 360 3.43 -1.83 12.81
C GLY A 360 4.23 -1.95 11.51
N ASP A 361 3.49 -2.21 10.44
CA ASP A 361 3.96 -2.15 9.06
C ASP A 361 3.55 -0.80 8.45
N ALA A 362 4.00 -0.51 7.22
CA ALA A 362 3.65 0.74 6.54
C ALA A 362 2.13 0.84 6.26
N VAL A 363 1.53 2.00 6.52
CA VAL A 363 0.22 2.35 5.94
C VAL A 363 0.45 2.82 4.50
N THR A 364 0.39 1.89 3.55
CA THR A 364 0.66 2.17 2.14
C THR A 364 -0.57 2.60 1.35
N GLY A 365 -1.70 2.88 2.02
CA GLY A 365 -2.98 3.21 1.39
C GLY A 365 -3.52 2.08 0.53
N ARG A 366 -4.71 1.54 0.84
CA ARG A 366 -5.36 0.61 -0.10
C ARG A 366 -5.68 1.41 -1.36
N SER A 367 -4.93 1.25 -2.44
CA SER A 367 -5.39 1.74 -3.75
C SER A 367 -6.49 0.81 -4.26
N PRO A 368 -7.40 1.25 -5.15
CA PRO A 368 -8.26 0.30 -5.82
C PRO A 368 -7.36 -0.71 -6.55
N PRO A 369 -7.66 -2.02 -6.49
CA PRO A 369 -6.91 -3.00 -7.26
C PRO A 369 -6.90 -2.56 -8.72
N ARG A 370 -5.75 -2.72 -9.38
CA ARG A 370 -5.60 -2.42 -10.81
C ARG A 370 -6.74 -3.08 -11.60
N GLY A 371 -7.58 -2.27 -12.24
CA GLY A 371 -8.61 -2.72 -13.16
C GLY A 371 -10.00 -2.86 -12.54
N LEU A 372 -11.02 -2.78 -13.41
CA LEU A 372 -12.46 -2.94 -13.14
C LEU A 372 -12.86 -4.32 -12.55
N SER A 373 -11.91 -5.09 -12.01
CA SER A 373 -12.15 -6.43 -11.48
C SER A 373 -12.16 -6.39 -9.95
N ASN A 374 -13.38 -6.39 -9.39
CA ASN A 374 -13.65 -6.76 -7.99
C ASN A 374 -13.50 -8.27 -7.74
N ILE A 375 -12.90 -9.02 -8.67
CA ILE A 375 -12.65 -10.45 -8.59
C ILE A 375 -11.19 -10.67 -8.19
N HIS A 376 -10.98 -11.32 -7.05
CA HIS A 376 -9.65 -11.58 -6.47
C HIS A 376 -9.03 -12.91 -6.93
N GLY A 377 -9.81 -13.79 -7.55
CA GLY A 377 -9.40 -15.12 -8.00
C GLY A 377 -10.53 -16.13 -7.88
N ILE A 378 -10.19 -17.41 -8.07
CA ILE A 378 -11.10 -18.53 -7.80
C ILE A 378 -11.14 -18.77 -6.29
N GLU A 379 -12.32 -18.68 -5.68
CA GLU A 379 -12.51 -19.00 -4.25
C GLU A 379 -12.61 -20.51 -4.05
N HIS A 380 -13.47 -21.18 -4.82
CA HIS A 380 -13.65 -22.63 -4.79
C HIS A 380 -13.96 -23.22 -6.18
N VAL A 381 -13.76 -24.54 -6.28
CA VAL A 381 -14.29 -25.40 -7.35
C VAL A 381 -15.37 -26.28 -6.75
N ALA A 382 -16.58 -26.20 -7.29
CA ALA A 382 -17.72 -27.02 -6.84
C ALA A 382 -17.86 -28.31 -7.65
N MET A 383 -18.21 -29.42 -6.99
CA MET A 383 -18.55 -30.67 -7.68
C MET A 383 -19.65 -31.46 -6.94
N THR A 384 -20.49 -32.14 -7.72
CA THR A 384 -21.50 -33.06 -7.21
C THR A 384 -20.92 -34.47 -7.14
N VAL A 385 -21.08 -35.12 -5.99
CA VAL A 385 -20.59 -36.47 -5.70
C VAL A 385 -21.75 -37.41 -5.36
N PRO A 386 -21.65 -38.71 -5.71
CA PRO A 386 -22.71 -39.68 -5.43
C PRO A 386 -22.80 -40.02 -3.94
N ASP A 387 -21.67 -40.00 -3.23
CA ASP A 387 -21.55 -40.28 -1.80
C ASP A 387 -20.58 -39.27 -1.17
N MET A 388 -21.11 -38.41 -0.30
CA MET A 388 -20.37 -37.33 0.37
C MET A 388 -19.24 -37.85 1.26
N GLU A 389 -19.50 -38.89 2.07
CA GLU A 389 -18.50 -39.37 3.03
C GLU A 389 -17.38 -40.13 2.32
N ALA A 390 -17.70 -40.87 1.25
CA ALA A 390 -16.68 -41.51 0.42
C ALA A 390 -15.82 -40.47 -0.30
N ALA A 391 -16.41 -39.39 -0.82
CA ALA A 391 -15.68 -38.32 -1.47
C ALA A 391 -14.76 -37.56 -0.50
N ILE A 392 -15.25 -37.24 0.70
CA ILE A 392 -14.44 -36.57 1.74
C ILE A 392 -13.22 -37.42 2.10
N ARG A 393 -13.42 -38.71 2.42
CA ARG A 393 -12.30 -39.63 2.74
C ARG A 393 -11.30 -39.72 1.59
N PHE A 394 -11.79 -39.85 0.36
CA PHE A 394 -10.93 -39.89 -0.82
C PHE A 394 -10.05 -38.63 -0.94
N LEU A 395 -10.64 -37.44 -0.79
CA LEU A 395 -9.90 -36.18 -0.91
C LEU A 395 -8.90 -35.98 0.24
N GLU A 396 -9.25 -36.41 1.46
CA GLU A 396 -8.34 -36.42 2.62
C GLU A 396 -7.14 -37.35 2.36
N GLU A 397 -7.39 -38.58 1.90
CA GLU A 397 -6.35 -39.59 1.69
C GLU A 397 -5.46 -39.29 0.48
N ALA A 398 -6.07 -38.99 -0.67
CA ALA A 398 -5.38 -38.75 -1.93
C ALA A 398 -4.58 -37.44 -1.91
N PHE A 399 -5.19 -36.37 -1.39
CA PHE A 399 -4.67 -35.01 -1.56
C PHE A 399 -4.31 -34.30 -0.25
N GLY A 400 -4.61 -34.89 0.91
CA GLY A 400 -4.45 -34.20 2.19
C GLY A 400 -5.42 -33.03 2.34
N ALA A 401 -6.57 -33.07 1.68
CA ALA A 401 -7.61 -32.07 1.87
C ALA A 401 -8.14 -32.11 3.32
N THR A 402 -8.71 -31.01 3.80
CA THR A 402 -9.29 -30.93 5.15
C THR A 402 -10.69 -30.35 5.10
N VAL A 403 -11.64 -30.96 5.80
CA VAL A 403 -12.99 -30.39 5.98
C VAL A 403 -12.89 -29.07 6.74
N LEU A 404 -13.43 -28.00 6.16
CA LEU A 404 -13.57 -26.70 6.82
C LEU A 404 -14.87 -26.64 7.61
N TYR A 405 -15.99 -26.91 6.94
CA TYR A 405 -17.32 -26.98 7.53
C TYR A 405 -18.30 -27.69 6.59
N ARG A 406 -19.50 -28.00 7.12
CA ARG A 406 -20.62 -28.56 6.36
C ARG A 406 -21.78 -27.58 6.36
N HIS A 407 -22.16 -27.10 5.18
CA HIS A 407 -23.35 -26.26 5.00
C HIS A 407 -24.64 -27.06 5.22
N LEU A 408 -24.62 -28.36 4.91
CA LEU A 408 -25.71 -29.29 5.16
C LEU A 408 -25.13 -30.66 5.52
N LYS A 409 -25.42 -31.17 6.72
CA LYS A 409 -25.01 -32.52 7.14
C LYS A 409 -26.02 -33.54 6.61
N LEU A 410 -25.55 -34.77 6.39
CA LEU A 410 -26.43 -35.87 5.94
C LEU A 410 -27.54 -36.22 6.93
N THR A 411 -27.39 -35.83 8.20
CA THR A 411 -28.38 -36.00 9.27
C THR A 411 -29.43 -34.89 9.31
N ASP A 412 -29.19 -33.78 8.62
CA ASP A 412 -30.09 -32.64 8.58
C ASP A 412 -31.26 -32.91 7.62
N ALA A 413 -32.34 -32.16 7.75
CA ALA A 413 -33.45 -32.22 6.81
C ALA A 413 -32.94 -31.80 5.41
N PRO A 414 -33.19 -32.60 4.37
CA PRO A 414 -32.73 -32.27 3.02
C PRO A 414 -33.38 -31.01 2.44
N LEU A 415 -32.64 -30.30 1.58
CA LEU A 415 -33.11 -29.07 0.93
C LEU A 415 -33.62 -29.38 -0.49
N THR A 416 -34.87 -28.99 -0.77
CA THR A 416 -35.50 -29.11 -2.09
C THR A 416 -35.12 -27.95 -3.00
N ALA A 417 -35.45 -28.05 -4.29
CA ALA A 417 -35.30 -26.93 -5.22
C ALA A 417 -36.10 -25.67 -4.80
N ALA A 418 -37.20 -25.81 -4.06
CA ALA A 418 -37.92 -24.65 -3.52
C ALA A 418 -37.10 -23.88 -2.46
N ASP A 419 -36.26 -24.62 -1.71
CA ASP A 419 -35.42 -24.06 -0.64
C ASP A 419 -34.18 -23.35 -1.19
N VAL A 420 -33.53 -23.92 -2.22
CA VAL A 420 -32.22 -23.44 -2.70
C VAL A 420 -32.11 -23.19 -4.21
N GLY A 421 -33.06 -23.68 -5.02
CA GLY A 421 -33.00 -23.60 -6.48
C GLY A 421 -32.97 -22.19 -7.05
N ARG A 422 -33.56 -21.21 -6.35
CA ARG A 422 -33.46 -19.78 -6.71
C ARG A 422 -32.03 -19.21 -6.59
N ILE A 423 -31.17 -19.84 -5.79
CA ILE A 423 -29.81 -19.38 -5.50
C ILE A 423 -28.81 -20.07 -6.44
N ASN A 424 -28.98 -21.37 -6.69
CA ASN A 424 -27.99 -22.18 -7.41
C ASN A 424 -28.50 -22.84 -8.70
N GLY A 425 -29.75 -22.59 -9.10
CA GLY A 425 -30.31 -23.11 -10.35
C GLY A 425 -30.62 -24.61 -10.35
N LEU A 426 -30.72 -25.27 -9.19
CA LEU A 426 -31.11 -26.68 -9.12
C LEU A 426 -32.50 -26.92 -9.76
N PRO A 427 -32.68 -27.99 -10.58
CA PRO A 427 -33.96 -28.31 -11.18
C PRO A 427 -34.98 -28.72 -10.11
N GLU A 428 -36.28 -28.55 -10.38
CA GLU A 428 -37.37 -28.84 -9.43
C GLU A 428 -37.36 -30.29 -8.89
N THR A 429 -36.83 -31.23 -9.67
CA THR A 429 -36.70 -32.64 -9.29
C THR A 429 -35.55 -32.92 -8.33
N ALA A 430 -34.59 -31.99 -8.18
CA ALA A 430 -33.40 -32.21 -7.38
C ALA A 430 -33.64 -31.99 -5.87
N THR A 431 -32.93 -32.76 -5.06
CA THR A 431 -32.86 -32.56 -3.61
C THR A 431 -31.42 -32.67 -3.12
N MET A 432 -30.97 -31.68 -2.36
CA MET A 432 -29.66 -31.64 -1.72
C MET A 432 -29.70 -32.37 -0.39
N ARG A 433 -28.85 -33.41 -0.29
CA ARG A 433 -28.69 -34.25 0.90
C ARG A 433 -27.50 -33.83 1.76
N GLY A 434 -26.48 -33.22 1.15
CA GLY A 434 -25.32 -32.72 1.87
C GLY A 434 -24.55 -31.68 1.07
N ALA A 435 -23.87 -30.80 1.80
CA ALA A 435 -22.98 -29.77 1.26
C ALA A 435 -21.78 -29.57 2.19
N CYS A 436 -20.56 -29.63 1.66
CA CYS A 436 -19.32 -29.57 2.45
C CYS A 436 -18.24 -28.73 1.77
N GLN A 437 -17.64 -27.83 2.54
CA GLN A 437 -16.47 -27.07 2.10
C GLN A 437 -15.19 -27.74 2.61
N MET A 438 -14.21 -27.93 1.74
CA MET A 438 -12.91 -28.49 2.05
C MET A 438 -11.79 -27.57 1.56
N ARG A 439 -10.68 -27.52 2.31
CA ARG A 439 -9.43 -26.85 1.91
C ARG A 439 -8.51 -27.86 1.27
N LEU A 440 -7.86 -27.46 0.19
CA LEU A 440 -6.78 -28.21 -0.44
C LEU A 440 -5.50 -27.36 -0.51
N GLY A 441 -4.52 -27.71 0.32
CA GLY A 441 -3.25 -26.98 0.41
C GLY A 441 -3.46 -25.47 0.61
N ASP A 442 -2.73 -24.67 -0.15
CA ASP A 442 -2.89 -23.21 -0.23
C ASP A 442 -3.60 -22.76 -1.52
N GLY A 443 -4.19 -23.71 -2.25
CA GLY A 443 -4.97 -23.47 -3.47
C GLY A 443 -6.43 -23.09 -3.19
N ALA A 444 -7.24 -23.14 -4.25
CA ALA A 444 -8.69 -22.93 -4.15
C ALA A 444 -9.36 -23.99 -3.26
N ASN A 445 -10.48 -23.63 -2.64
CA ASN A 445 -11.30 -24.57 -1.89
C ASN A 445 -12.04 -25.56 -2.81
N ILE A 446 -12.53 -26.66 -2.25
CA ILE A 446 -13.43 -27.60 -2.91
C ILE A 446 -14.78 -27.53 -2.21
N GLU A 447 -15.85 -27.29 -2.96
CA GLU A 447 -17.22 -27.40 -2.46
C GLU A 447 -17.87 -28.68 -3.01
N LEU A 448 -18.32 -29.54 -2.11
CA LEU A 448 -18.97 -30.81 -2.44
C LEU A 448 -20.48 -30.70 -2.26
N PHE A 449 -21.23 -31.31 -3.18
CA PHE A 449 -22.68 -31.50 -3.07
C PHE A 449 -23.05 -32.97 -3.24
N GLN A 450 -23.97 -33.48 -2.43
CA GLN A 450 -24.63 -34.75 -2.69
C GLN A 450 -26.10 -34.50 -3.03
N LEU A 451 -26.49 -34.82 -4.27
CA LEU A 451 -27.80 -34.53 -4.84
C LEU A 451 -28.52 -35.82 -5.26
N THR A 452 -29.85 -35.85 -5.10
CA THR A 452 -30.74 -36.88 -5.67
C THR A 452 -31.73 -36.25 -6.62
N GLY A 453 -32.32 -37.01 -7.56
CA GLY A 453 -33.32 -36.49 -8.50
C GLY A 453 -32.73 -35.62 -9.62
N ILE A 454 -31.45 -35.82 -9.93
CA ILE A 454 -30.73 -35.17 -11.02
C ILE A 454 -30.74 -36.04 -12.29
N ALA A 455 -30.71 -35.41 -13.47
CA ALA A 455 -30.80 -36.10 -14.77
C ALA A 455 -29.50 -36.78 -15.20
N ARG A 456 -28.33 -36.20 -14.86
CA ARG A 456 -27.00 -36.74 -15.19
C ARG A 456 -26.33 -37.24 -13.92
N THR A 457 -25.99 -38.52 -13.90
CA THR A 457 -25.32 -39.19 -12.78
C THR A 457 -23.87 -39.55 -13.06
N GLU A 458 -23.39 -39.29 -14.28
CA GLU A 458 -22.02 -39.49 -14.70
C GLU A 458 -21.25 -38.17 -14.70
N ALA A 459 -19.99 -38.20 -14.26
CA ALA A 459 -19.11 -37.04 -14.31
C ALA A 459 -18.86 -36.56 -15.76
N ALA A 460 -18.55 -35.27 -15.91
CA ALA A 460 -18.21 -34.70 -17.22
C ALA A 460 -16.91 -35.30 -17.77
N GLY A 461 -16.88 -35.55 -19.08
CA GLY A 461 -15.69 -35.97 -19.82
C GLY A 461 -14.82 -34.79 -20.25
N ILE A 462 -13.57 -35.07 -20.63
CA ILE A 462 -12.63 -34.04 -21.13
C ILE A 462 -13.14 -33.33 -22.41
N ASN A 463 -14.01 -34.01 -23.17
CA ASN A 463 -14.62 -33.53 -24.41
C ASN A 463 -16.00 -32.88 -24.22
N ASP A 464 -16.48 -32.76 -22.99
CA ASP A 464 -17.73 -32.04 -22.70
C ASP A 464 -17.49 -30.52 -22.66
N ILE A 465 -18.49 -29.74 -23.07
CA ILE A 465 -18.47 -28.28 -22.94
C ILE A 465 -18.66 -27.91 -21.46
N GLY A 466 -17.70 -27.19 -20.88
CA GLY A 466 -17.77 -26.67 -19.51
C GLY A 466 -16.56 -27.04 -18.66
N LEU A 467 -16.72 -26.99 -17.33
CA LEU A 467 -15.71 -27.47 -16.38
C LEU A 467 -15.58 -28.99 -16.50
N ASN A 468 -14.41 -29.46 -16.90
CA ASN A 468 -14.14 -30.87 -17.20
C ASN A 468 -13.16 -31.51 -16.21
N HIS A 469 -12.15 -30.77 -15.77
CA HIS A 469 -11.16 -31.18 -14.77
C HIS A 469 -10.58 -29.96 -14.05
N PHE A 470 -9.82 -30.23 -13.00
CA PHE A 470 -8.97 -29.25 -12.33
C PHE A 470 -7.59 -29.89 -12.10
N SER A 471 -6.56 -29.05 -12.02
CA SER A 471 -5.18 -29.48 -12.05
C SER A 471 -4.51 -29.29 -10.68
N MET A 472 -3.73 -30.28 -10.28
CA MET A 472 -2.94 -30.36 -9.06
C MET A 472 -1.50 -29.99 -9.38
N PHE A 473 -1.04 -28.87 -8.84
CA PHE A 473 0.38 -28.56 -8.88
C PHE A 473 1.12 -29.37 -7.80
N VAL A 474 2.09 -30.18 -8.21
CA VAL A 474 2.81 -31.11 -7.33
C VAL A 474 4.31 -31.03 -7.56
N ASP A 475 5.08 -31.11 -6.46
CA ASP A 475 6.55 -31.18 -6.55
C ASP A 475 7.02 -32.57 -6.98
N ASP A 476 6.39 -33.61 -6.44
CA ASP A 476 6.67 -35.01 -6.77
C ASP A 476 5.41 -35.66 -7.35
N ILE A 477 5.37 -35.74 -8.68
CA ILE A 477 4.24 -36.32 -9.41
C ILE A 477 4.10 -37.82 -9.14
N ALA A 478 5.19 -38.54 -8.88
CA ALA A 478 5.14 -39.97 -8.61
C ALA A 478 4.50 -40.23 -7.23
N LEU A 479 4.95 -39.51 -6.20
CA LEU A 479 4.37 -39.63 -4.86
C LEU A 479 2.89 -39.22 -4.83
N ALA A 480 2.55 -38.12 -5.50
CA ALA A 480 1.16 -37.65 -5.55
C ALA A 480 0.22 -38.66 -6.23
N THR A 481 0.67 -39.26 -7.34
CA THR A 481 -0.13 -40.22 -8.09
C THR A 481 -0.18 -41.60 -7.42
N GLU A 482 0.86 -42.01 -6.68
CA GLU A 482 0.83 -43.20 -5.82
C GLU A 482 -0.25 -43.05 -4.73
N ARG A 483 -0.27 -41.92 -4.01
CA ARG A 483 -1.30 -41.65 -2.99
C ARG A 483 -2.70 -41.62 -3.59
N PHE A 484 -2.85 -41.00 -4.75
CA PHE A 484 -4.12 -40.95 -5.47
C PHE A 484 -4.63 -42.35 -5.86
N ALA A 485 -3.76 -43.20 -6.41
CA ALA A 485 -4.11 -44.58 -6.75
C ALA A 485 -4.44 -45.41 -5.51
N ALA A 486 -3.67 -45.25 -4.42
CA ALA A 486 -3.91 -45.94 -3.16
C ALA A 486 -5.27 -45.59 -2.52
N ALA A 487 -5.72 -44.34 -2.66
CA ALA A 487 -7.05 -43.89 -2.23
C ALA A 487 -8.20 -44.40 -3.13
N GLY A 488 -7.90 -45.06 -4.25
CA GLY A 488 -8.89 -45.62 -5.19
C GLY A 488 -9.07 -44.86 -6.50
N GLY A 489 -8.16 -43.91 -6.79
CA GLY A 489 -8.12 -43.22 -8.07
C GLY A 489 -7.58 -44.12 -9.19
N THR A 490 -8.00 -43.88 -10.43
CA THR A 490 -7.50 -44.61 -11.61
C THR A 490 -6.70 -43.67 -12.50
N LEU A 491 -5.43 -43.98 -12.76
CA LEU A 491 -4.55 -43.19 -13.63
C LEU A 491 -4.67 -43.64 -15.09
N LEU A 492 -4.46 -42.70 -16.02
CA LEU A 492 -4.20 -43.04 -17.42
C LEU A 492 -2.73 -43.44 -17.63
N GLU A 493 -2.31 -43.66 -18.87
CA GLU A 493 -0.90 -43.83 -19.21
C GLU A 493 -0.11 -42.54 -18.92
N GLY A 494 1.03 -42.67 -18.23
CA GLY A 494 1.86 -41.53 -17.81
C GLY A 494 2.92 -41.91 -16.75
N PRO A 495 3.63 -40.93 -16.17
CA PRO A 495 3.52 -39.50 -16.46
C PRO A 495 4.05 -39.17 -17.85
N ASN A 496 3.51 -38.13 -18.49
CA ASN A 496 3.89 -37.69 -19.82
C ASN A 496 4.61 -36.34 -19.75
N ASP A 497 5.64 -36.16 -20.59
CA ASP A 497 6.33 -34.87 -20.68
C ASP A 497 5.40 -33.81 -21.30
N LEU A 498 5.45 -32.60 -20.74
CA LEU A 498 4.69 -31.46 -21.23
C LEU A 498 5.24 -30.94 -22.56
N GLY A 499 4.33 -30.55 -23.46
CA GLY A 499 4.66 -30.05 -24.80
C GLY A 499 4.41 -28.55 -24.99
N LEU A 500 4.61 -28.07 -26.22
CA LEU A 500 4.33 -26.69 -26.65
C LEU A 500 5.00 -25.64 -25.72
N SER A 501 4.24 -24.65 -25.25
CA SER A 501 4.67 -23.58 -24.36
C SER A 501 5.14 -24.08 -22.98
N GLU A 502 4.85 -25.33 -22.63
CA GLU A 502 5.19 -25.95 -21.35
C GLU A 502 6.38 -26.92 -21.45
N THR A 503 6.98 -27.04 -22.64
CA THR A 503 8.15 -27.90 -22.88
C THR A 503 9.33 -27.53 -21.98
N GLY A 504 9.85 -28.50 -21.23
CA GLY A 504 11.06 -28.34 -20.43
C GLY A 504 11.44 -29.62 -19.69
N ALA A 505 12.73 -29.75 -19.35
CA ALA A 505 13.22 -30.92 -18.63
C ALA A 505 12.53 -31.05 -17.27
N GLY A 506 11.87 -32.18 -17.03
CA GLY A 506 11.13 -32.45 -15.80
C GLY A 506 9.80 -31.71 -15.67
N ASN A 507 9.28 -31.09 -16.73
CA ASN A 507 7.89 -30.63 -16.79
C ASN A 507 7.02 -31.80 -17.23
N GLN A 508 6.13 -32.27 -16.35
CA GLN A 508 5.32 -33.47 -16.60
C GLN A 508 3.87 -33.29 -16.19
N LEU A 509 3.00 -34.05 -16.84
CA LEU A 509 1.58 -34.16 -16.52
C LEU A 509 1.14 -35.64 -16.38
N TRP A 510 0.10 -35.88 -15.59
CA TRP A 510 -0.53 -37.19 -15.52
C TRP A 510 -2.02 -37.06 -15.19
N PHE A 511 -2.89 -37.59 -16.05
CA PHE A 511 -4.32 -37.60 -15.81
C PHE A 511 -4.79 -38.81 -15.00
N GLY A 512 -5.79 -38.58 -14.16
CA GLY A 512 -6.50 -39.62 -13.43
C GLY A 512 -8.00 -39.33 -13.27
N ARG A 513 -8.74 -40.35 -12.87
CA ARG A 513 -10.16 -40.28 -12.52
C ARG A 513 -10.36 -40.62 -11.05
N MET A 514 -11.10 -39.78 -10.35
CA MET A 514 -11.59 -40.04 -9.00
C MET A 514 -12.62 -41.19 -9.04
N PRO A 515 -12.92 -41.86 -7.91
CA PRO A 515 -13.83 -43.01 -7.88
C PRO A 515 -15.22 -42.76 -8.48
N TRP A 516 -15.71 -41.51 -8.44
CA TRP A 516 -16.99 -41.12 -9.03
C TRP A 516 -16.89 -40.57 -10.46
N GLY A 517 -15.70 -40.62 -11.07
CA GLY A 517 -15.47 -40.32 -12.48
C GLY A 517 -14.94 -38.92 -12.78
N THR A 518 -14.90 -37.99 -11.81
CA THR A 518 -14.33 -36.65 -12.02
C THR A 518 -12.86 -36.74 -12.41
N TRP A 519 -12.47 -35.98 -13.42
CA TRP A 519 -11.09 -35.90 -13.88
C TRP A 519 -10.24 -34.96 -13.02
N VAL A 520 -9.00 -35.39 -12.79
CA VAL A 520 -7.95 -34.58 -12.19
C VAL A 520 -6.69 -34.74 -13.01
N GLU A 521 -5.93 -33.66 -13.14
CA GLU A 521 -4.60 -33.66 -13.74
C GLU A 521 -3.58 -33.39 -12.63
N PHE A 522 -2.44 -34.08 -12.65
CA PHE A 522 -1.28 -33.75 -11.83
C PHE A 522 -0.22 -33.11 -12.72
N MET A 523 0.33 -31.97 -12.31
CA MET A 523 1.37 -31.26 -13.05
C MET A 523 2.55 -30.92 -12.16
N THR A 524 3.75 -31.11 -12.68
CA THR A 524 4.99 -30.62 -12.09
C THR A 524 5.77 -29.79 -13.10
N PHE A 525 6.35 -28.69 -12.63
CA PHE A 525 7.13 -27.77 -13.47
C PHE A 525 8.52 -27.57 -12.84
N ARG A 526 9.55 -28.14 -13.47
CA ARG A 526 10.96 -28.06 -13.06
C ARG A 526 11.80 -27.18 -13.97
N SER A 527 11.25 -26.79 -15.11
CA SER A 527 11.85 -25.89 -16.09
C SER A 527 10.92 -24.69 -16.37
N PRO A 528 11.47 -23.52 -16.73
CA PRO A 528 10.68 -22.33 -17.05
C PRO A 528 9.66 -22.55 -18.17
N LEU A 529 8.52 -21.88 -18.07
CA LEU A 529 7.50 -21.82 -19.13
C LEU A 529 7.88 -20.81 -20.21
N ARG A 530 7.38 -21.05 -21.44
CA ARG A 530 7.47 -20.09 -22.54
C ARG A 530 6.15 -19.34 -22.65
N TYR A 531 6.22 -18.01 -22.68
CA TYR A 531 5.04 -17.15 -22.80
C TYR A 531 5.01 -16.46 -24.18
N ASP A 532 3.80 -16.15 -24.67
CA ASP A 532 3.61 -15.44 -25.93
C ASP A 532 4.16 -14.01 -25.88
N ALA A 533 4.57 -13.50 -27.05
CA ALA A 533 5.00 -12.11 -27.22
C ALA A 533 3.80 -11.15 -27.04
N GLY A 534 3.52 -10.79 -25.79
CA GLY A 534 2.33 -10.03 -25.39
C GLY A 534 1.69 -10.50 -24.09
N ALA A 535 2.19 -11.58 -23.48
CA ALA A 535 1.75 -11.99 -22.16
C ALA A 535 1.95 -10.86 -21.14
N THR A 536 0.86 -10.48 -20.47
CA THR A 536 0.87 -9.39 -19.48
C THR A 536 1.21 -9.88 -18.08
N GLN A 537 1.15 -11.19 -17.84
CA GLN A 537 1.47 -11.86 -16.58
C GLN A 537 1.98 -13.28 -16.84
N GLU A 538 2.69 -13.82 -15.87
CA GLU A 538 3.12 -15.22 -15.84
C GLU A 538 2.06 -16.13 -15.17
N ARG A 539 2.15 -17.44 -15.40
CA ARG A 539 1.27 -18.43 -14.74
C ARG A 539 1.50 -18.37 -13.23
N ARG A 540 0.42 -18.17 -12.46
CA ARG A 540 0.46 -18.25 -11.01
C ARG A 540 0.47 -19.71 -10.56
N PHE A 541 1.36 -20.02 -9.63
CA PHE A 541 1.40 -21.29 -8.92
C PHE A 541 0.99 -21.09 -7.46
N PRO A 542 0.35 -22.09 -6.83
CA PRO A 542 0.27 -22.15 -5.37
C PRO A 542 1.69 -22.15 -4.77
N ALA A 543 1.85 -21.60 -3.57
CA ALA A 543 3.10 -21.59 -2.83
C ALA A 543 3.54 -23.03 -2.52
N ARG A 544 4.84 -23.26 -2.64
CA ARG A 544 5.46 -24.51 -2.19
C ARG A 544 5.56 -24.44 -0.66
N GLY A 545 4.97 -25.43 0.00
CA GLY A 545 4.92 -25.53 1.47
C GLY A 545 6.28 -25.81 2.11
#